data_AF-A0A7R8ZYR9-F1
#
_entry.id   AF-A0A7R8ZYR9-F1
#
_cell.length_a   1.000
_cell.length_b   1.000
_cell.length_c   1.000
_cell.angle_alpha   90.00
_cell.angle_beta   90.00
_cell.angle_gamma   90.00
#
_symmetry.space_group_name_H-M   'P 1'
#
loop_
_entity.id
_entity.type
_entity.pdbx_description
1 polymer ?
#
loop_
_entity_poly.entity_id
_entity_poly.type
_entity_poly.pdbx_seq_one_letter_code
_entity_poly.pdbx_strand_id
1 'polypeptide(L)'
;MEAFHKPGGVLVYGIPEFRLPKDIVAQEVDFLRRLGVKVECNVVVGRTVSIDELFEQGYDAIYVGVGAGLPRFMNIPGENLVGILSANEYLTRANLMKAYKYPDVDTPIPLGKNVVVLGAGNVAMDAARTAMRLGAESVKIVYRRSREEMPARAAEIHHAEEEGIELCLLTNPTRYLGNENGRL
;
A
#
# COMPACT_ATOMS: atom_id res chain seq x y z
N MET A 1 -19.57 -0.24 -7.90
CA MET A 1 -18.54 0.28 -8.84
C MET A 1 -17.22 0.38 -8.10
N GLU A 2 -16.11 0.10 -8.77
CA GLU A 2 -14.74 0.07 -8.23
C GLU A 2 -13.78 0.73 -9.22
N ALA A 3 -12.89 1.58 -8.72
CA ALA A 3 -11.94 2.33 -9.53
C ALA A 3 -10.84 1.44 -10.12
N PHE A 4 -10.36 0.46 -9.35
CA PHE A 4 -9.35 -0.48 -9.83
C PHE A 4 -9.94 -1.60 -10.70
N HIS A 5 -9.05 -2.31 -11.40
CA HIS A 5 -9.38 -3.48 -12.19
C HIS A 5 -9.72 -4.72 -11.34
N LYS A 6 -9.56 -4.65 -10.01
CA LYS A 6 -9.94 -5.70 -9.06
C LYS A 6 -10.65 -5.09 -7.84
N PRO A 7 -11.76 -5.69 -7.39
CA PRO A 7 -12.45 -5.29 -6.17
C PRO A 7 -11.73 -5.81 -4.92
N GLY A 8 -12.02 -5.18 -3.77
CA GLY A 8 -11.52 -5.61 -2.45
C GLY A 8 -10.65 -4.56 -1.74
N GLY A 9 -10.36 -3.44 -2.39
CA GLY A 9 -9.68 -2.30 -1.77
C GLY A 9 -8.35 -2.66 -1.12
N VAL A 10 -8.12 -2.16 0.11
CA VAL A 10 -6.90 -2.39 0.90
C VAL A 10 -6.58 -3.87 1.09
N LEU A 11 -7.59 -4.75 1.08
CA LEU A 11 -7.39 -6.20 1.20
C LEU A 11 -6.65 -6.79 -0.01
N VAL A 12 -6.71 -6.13 -1.17
CA VAL A 12 -6.06 -6.57 -2.41
C VAL A 12 -4.77 -5.78 -2.69
N TYR A 13 -4.81 -4.44 -2.64
CA TYR A 13 -3.66 -3.63 -2.99
C TYR A 13 -2.75 -3.26 -1.80
N GLY A 14 -3.25 -3.31 -0.56
CA GLY A 14 -2.55 -2.83 0.62
C GLY A 14 -1.91 -3.94 1.45
N ILE A 15 -2.72 -4.84 1.99
CA ILE A 15 -2.25 -5.93 2.85
C ILE A 15 -1.53 -6.96 1.97
N PRO A 16 -0.30 -7.39 2.28
CA PRO A 16 0.40 -8.39 1.48
C PRO A 16 -0.16 -9.81 1.58
N GLU A 17 0.19 -10.65 0.60
CA GLU A 17 -0.29 -12.04 0.51
C GLU A 17 0.21 -12.94 1.65
N PHE A 18 1.41 -12.65 2.21
CA PHE A 18 1.94 -13.35 3.38
C PHE A 18 1.16 -13.10 4.68
N ARG A 19 0.24 -12.11 4.69
CA ARG A 19 -0.69 -11.84 5.80
C ARG A 19 -2.13 -12.20 5.47
N LEU A 20 -2.55 -11.91 4.24
CA LEU A 20 -3.92 -12.13 3.77
C LEU A 20 -3.89 -12.74 2.36
N PRO A 21 -4.09 -14.06 2.25
CA PRO A 21 -4.25 -14.75 0.98
C PRO A 21 -5.35 -14.10 0.13
N LYS A 22 -5.06 -13.86 -1.16
CA LYS A 22 -5.95 -13.11 -2.07
C LYS A 22 -7.11 -13.93 -2.60
N ASP A 23 -6.98 -15.24 -2.58
CA ASP A 23 -8.03 -16.21 -2.85
C ASP A 23 -9.20 -16.08 -1.87
N ILE A 24 -8.95 -15.82 -0.58
CA ILE A 24 -10.00 -15.58 0.42
C ILE A 24 -10.84 -14.35 0.02
N VAL A 25 -10.19 -13.25 -0.36
CA VAL A 25 -10.88 -12.03 -0.79
C VAL A 25 -11.68 -12.27 -2.07
N ALA A 26 -11.11 -13.04 -3.02
CA ALA A 26 -11.81 -13.41 -4.25
C ALA A 26 -13.06 -14.25 -3.98
N GLN A 27 -12.99 -15.21 -3.05
CA GLN A 27 -14.12 -16.04 -2.64
C GLN A 27 -15.27 -15.19 -2.08
N GLU A 28 -14.98 -14.21 -1.23
CA GLU A 28 -15.99 -13.30 -0.67
C GLU A 28 -16.66 -12.44 -1.77
N VAL A 29 -15.87 -11.92 -2.72
CA VAL A 29 -16.42 -11.17 -3.86
C VAL A 29 -17.30 -12.06 -4.74
N ASP A 30 -16.88 -13.30 -5.00
CA ASP A 30 -17.65 -14.23 -5.81
C ASP A 30 -18.93 -14.69 -5.09
N PHE A 31 -18.90 -14.81 -3.77
CA PHE A 31 -20.10 -15.05 -2.97
C PHE A 31 -21.11 -13.91 -3.14
N LEU A 32 -20.67 -12.64 -3.05
CA LEU A 32 -21.55 -11.49 -3.31
C LEU A 32 -22.14 -11.51 -4.72
N ARG A 33 -21.33 -11.86 -5.73
CA ARG A 33 -21.81 -12.01 -7.12
C ARG A 33 -22.90 -13.08 -7.25
N ARG A 34 -22.77 -14.21 -6.54
CA ARG A 34 -23.78 -15.28 -6.52
C ARG A 34 -25.08 -14.84 -5.85
N LEU A 35 -25.03 -13.87 -4.94
CA LEU A 35 -26.23 -13.24 -4.35
C LEU A 35 -26.88 -12.19 -5.27
N GLY A 36 -26.32 -11.98 -6.47
CA GLY A 36 -26.86 -11.04 -7.47
C GLY A 36 -26.21 -9.66 -7.46
N VAL A 37 -25.16 -9.43 -6.66
CA VAL A 37 -24.42 -8.16 -6.67
C VAL A 37 -23.63 -8.01 -7.97
N LYS A 38 -23.86 -6.91 -8.70
CA LYS A 38 -23.04 -6.54 -9.87
C LYS A 38 -21.83 -5.75 -9.43
N VAL A 39 -20.63 -6.25 -9.78
CA VAL A 39 -19.37 -5.59 -9.47
C VAL A 39 -18.74 -5.08 -10.76
N GLU A 40 -18.83 -3.78 -10.97
CA GLU A 40 -18.24 -3.09 -12.12
C GLU A 40 -16.90 -2.45 -11.71
N CYS A 41 -15.81 -2.94 -12.30
CA CYS A 41 -14.44 -2.47 -12.08
C CYS A 41 -14.02 -1.46 -13.15
N ASN A 42 -12.90 -0.77 -12.94
CA ASN A 42 -12.38 0.28 -13.81
C ASN A 42 -13.33 1.49 -13.97
N VAL A 43 -14.13 1.79 -12.94
CA VAL A 43 -15.07 2.91 -12.94
C VAL A 43 -14.67 3.89 -11.84
N VAL A 44 -14.17 5.07 -12.25
CA VAL A 44 -13.83 6.15 -11.32
C VAL A 44 -15.04 7.08 -11.18
N VAL A 45 -15.86 6.86 -10.16
CA VAL A 45 -17.01 7.73 -9.87
C VAL A 45 -16.51 9.16 -9.57
N GLY A 46 -17.17 10.15 -10.15
CA GLY A 46 -16.75 11.56 -10.22
C GLY A 46 -15.89 11.92 -11.44
N ARG A 47 -15.48 10.93 -12.25
CA ARG A 47 -14.75 11.13 -13.52
C ARG A 47 -15.39 10.39 -14.68
N THR A 48 -15.59 9.08 -14.53
CA THR A 48 -16.24 8.20 -15.52
C THR A 48 -17.75 8.35 -15.49
N VAL A 49 -18.31 8.51 -14.29
CA VAL A 49 -19.74 8.71 -14.05
C VAL A 49 -19.91 9.57 -12.80
N SER A 50 -20.81 10.53 -12.80
CA SER A 50 -21.14 11.36 -11.64
C SER A 50 -22.21 10.69 -10.77
N ILE A 51 -22.39 11.19 -9.54
CA ILE A 51 -23.44 10.69 -8.64
C ILE A 51 -24.84 10.98 -9.22
N ASP A 52 -25.01 12.15 -9.85
CA ASP A 52 -26.29 12.55 -10.46
C ASP A 52 -26.65 11.65 -11.65
N GLU A 53 -25.67 11.33 -12.49
CA GLU A 53 -25.84 10.37 -13.60
C GLU A 53 -26.24 8.97 -13.11
N LEU A 54 -25.80 8.56 -11.91
CA LEU A 54 -26.24 7.29 -11.31
C LEU A 54 -27.71 7.37 -10.90
N PHE A 55 -28.17 8.48 -10.30
CA PHE A 55 -29.60 8.64 -10.02
C PHE A 55 -30.43 8.65 -11.32
N GLU A 56 -29.96 9.31 -12.38
CA GLU A 56 -30.61 9.31 -13.70
C GLU A 56 -30.66 7.92 -14.34
N GLN A 57 -29.68 7.05 -14.07
CA GLN A 57 -29.68 5.65 -14.48
C GLN A 57 -30.65 4.76 -13.68
N GLY A 58 -31.35 5.33 -12.70
CA GLY A 58 -32.41 4.64 -11.94
C GLY A 58 -31.93 3.97 -10.65
N TYR A 59 -30.78 4.36 -10.09
CA TYR A 59 -30.39 3.94 -8.75
C TYR A 59 -31.19 4.70 -7.69
N ASP A 60 -31.90 4.02 -6.79
CA ASP A 60 -32.69 4.68 -5.72
C ASP A 60 -31.83 5.25 -4.58
N ALA A 61 -30.65 4.66 -4.34
CA ALA A 61 -29.77 5.03 -3.25
C ALA A 61 -28.30 4.77 -3.60
N ILE A 62 -27.41 5.57 -3.01
CA ILE A 62 -25.96 5.48 -3.22
C ILE A 62 -25.25 5.39 -1.88
N TYR A 63 -24.39 4.38 -1.73
CA TYR A 63 -23.50 4.22 -0.59
C TYR A 63 -22.06 4.53 -1.00
N VAL A 64 -21.40 5.44 -0.28
CA VAL A 64 -20.02 5.86 -0.56
C VAL A 64 -19.05 5.16 0.39
N GLY A 65 -18.38 4.12 -0.12
CA GLY A 65 -17.43 3.29 0.63
C GLY A 65 -15.99 3.38 0.12
N VAL A 66 -15.51 4.55 -0.31
CA VAL A 66 -14.21 4.71 -1.01
C VAL A 66 -12.97 4.65 -0.11
N GLY A 67 -13.16 4.63 1.22
CA GLY A 67 -12.06 4.59 2.19
C GLY A 67 -11.18 5.85 2.18
N ALA A 68 -9.95 5.71 2.70
CA ALA A 68 -8.97 6.80 2.83
C ALA A 68 -7.66 6.46 2.08
N GLY A 69 -7.74 6.42 0.75
CA GLY A 69 -6.66 5.91 -0.12
C GLY A 69 -5.59 6.93 -0.54
N LEU A 70 -5.71 8.21 -0.18
CA LEU A 70 -4.73 9.24 -0.56
C LEU A 70 -3.50 9.19 0.36
N PRO A 71 -2.26 9.10 -0.19
CA PRO A 71 -1.06 9.13 0.62
C PRO A 71 -0.83 10.52 1.22
N ARG A 72 -0.14 10.56 2.37
CA ARG A 72 0.36 11.80 2.97
C ARG A 72 1.87 11.82 2.89
N PHE A 73 2.39 12.88 2.28
CA PHE A 73 3.80 13.20 2.23
C PHE A 73 4.17 14.12 3.40
N MET A 74 5.43 14.08 3.83
CA MET A 74 5.95 14.82 4.97
C MET A 74 6.23 16.30 4.65
N ASN A 75 6.32 16.66 3.36
CA ASN A 75 6.67 17.99 2.88
C ASN A 75 8.03 18.47 3.42
N ILE A 76 9.03 17.60 3.38
CA ILE A 76 10.42 17.92 3.75
C ILE A 76 11.32 17.95 2.51
N PRO A 77 12.46 18.69 2.54
CA PRO A 77 13.34 18.80 1.38
C PRO A 77 13.80 17.44 0.84
N GLY A 78 13.80 17.29 -0.48
CA GLY A 78 14.25 16.07 -1.17
C GLY A 78 13.19 14.98 -1.33
N GLU A 79 11.93 15.21 -0.96
CA GLU A 79 10.85 14.20 -1.02
C GLU A 79 10.50 13.70 -2.43
N ASN A 80 10.92 14.42 -3.47
CA ASN A 80 10.72 14.06 -4.88
C ASN A 80 11.93 13.34 -5.50
N LEU A 81 12.93 12.94 -4.72
CA LEU A 81 14.09 12.19 -5.22
C LEU A 81 13.68 10.81 -5.75
N VAL A 82 14.38 10.34 -6.78
CA VAL A 82 14.17 8.99 -7.31
C VAL A 82 14.53 7.96 -6.24
N GLY A 83 13.61 7.03 -5.99
CA GLY A 83 13.75 6.00 -4.95
C GLY A 83 12.88 6.26 -3.71
N ILE A 84 12.23 7.43 -3.62
CA ILE A 84 11.20 7.69 -2.61
C ILE A 84 9.85 7.27 -3.19
N LEU A 85 9.13 6.41 -2.47
CA LEU A 85 7.78 5.98 -2.83
C LEU A 85 6.84 6.18 -1.65
N SER A 86 5.58 6.51 -1.96
CA SER A 86 4.54 6.36 -0.94
C SER A 86 4.30 4.87 -0.66
N ALA A 87 3.93 4.52 0.57
CA ALA A 87 3.59 3.14 0.89
C ALA A 87 2.43 2.62 0.02
N ASN A 88 1.47 3.48 -0.32
CA ASN A 88 0.37 3.15 -1.23
C ASN A 88 0.89 2.74 -2.60
N GLU A 89 1.81 3.51 -3.20
CA GLU A 89 2.42 3.14 -4.49
C GLU A 89 3.21 1.82 -4.38
N TYR A 90 4.08 1.73 -3.38
CA TYR A 90 4.96 0.59 -3.19
C TYR A 90 4.18 -0.73 -3.01
N LEU A 91 3.20 -0.72 -2.09
CA LEU A 91 2.35 -1.87 -1.82
C LEU A 91 1.40 -2.17 -2.99
N THR A 92 0.89 -1.16 -3.70
CA THR A 92 0.06 -1.40 -4.89
C THR A 92 0.88 -2.10 -5.99
N ARG A 93 2.11 -1.65 -6.25
CA ARG A 93 3.03 -2.33 -7.19
C ARG A 93 3.30 -3.77 -6.75
N ALA A 94 3.63 -3.98 -5.47
CA ALA A 94 3.94 -5.30 -4.96
C ALA A 94 2.71 -6.24 -4.96
N ASN A 95 1.57 -5.80 -4.44
CA ASN A 95 0.42 -6.66 -4.16
C ASN A 95 -0.55 -6.76 -5.33
N LEU A 96 -1.01 -5.61 -5.85
CA LEU A 96 -2.02 -5.59 -6.90
C LEU A 96 -1.39 -5.97 -8.25
N MET A 97 -0.24 -5.37 -8.56
CA MET A 97 0.46 -5.55 -9.83
C MET A 97 1.45 -6.72 -9.84
N LYS A 98 1.70 -7.34 -8.67
CA LYS A 98 2.62 -8.49 -8.51
C LYS A 98 4.04 -8.20 -9.02
N ALA A 99 4.52 -6.96 -8.85
CA ALA A 99 5.81 -6.52 -9.39
C ALA A 99 7.03 -7.31 -8.87
N TYR A 100 6.88 -8.08 -7.78
CA TYR A 100 7.88 -9.04 -7.32
C TYR A 100 8.12 -10.21 -8.29
N LYS A 101 7.26 -10.39 -9.31
CA LYS A 101 7.42 -11.37 -10.39
C LYS A 101 8.02 -10.79 -11.67
N TYR A 102 8.45 -9.53 -11.66
CA TYR A 102 9.10 -8.93 -12.82
C TYR A 102 10.35 -9.77 -13.23
N PRO A 103 10.56 -10.08 -14.53
CA PRO A 103 9.89 -9.55 -15.72
C PRO A 103 8.68 -10.35 -16.23
N ASP A 104 8.17 -11.34 -15.50
CA ASP A 104 6.97 -12.12 -15.90
C ASP A 104 5.68 -11.26 -15.91
N VAL A 105 5.74 -10.09 -15.29
CA VAL A 105 4.72 -9.04 -15.34
C VAL A 105 5.34 -7.71 -15.78
N ASP A 106 4.55 -6.84 -16.41
CA ASP A 106 5.07 -5.60 -17.00
C ASP A 106 5.44 -4.53 -15.97
N THR A 107 4.90 -4.61 -14.75
CA THR A 107 5.11 -3.57 -13.73
C THR A 107 6.43 -3.77 -12.99
N PRO A 108 7.40 -2.84 -13.09
CA PRO A 108 8.61 -2.90 -12.29
C PRO A 108 8.36 -2.35 -10.88
N ILE A 109 9.23 -2.74 -9.94
CA ILE A 109 9.33 -2.16 -8.61
C ILE A 109 10.78 -1.77 -8.32
N PRO A 110 11.06 -0.56 -7.81
CA PRO A 110 12.42 -0.19 -7.44
C PRO A 110 12.97 -1.13 -6.36
N LEU A 111 14.12 -1.75 -6.64
CA LEU A 111 14.86 -2.53 -5.66
C LEU A 111 15.88 -1.62 -4.96
N GLY A 112 15.89 -1.67 -3.64
CA GLY A 112 16.82 -0.92 -2.79
C GLY A 112 17.64 -1.88 -1.93
N LYS A 113 18.95 -1.64 -1.85
CA LYS A 113 19.82 -2.41 -0.94
C LYS A 113 19.57 -2.04 0.52
N ASN A 114 19.50 -0.73 0.79
CA ASN A 114 19.20 -0.16 2.10
C ASN A 114 17.88 0.58 2.00
N VAL A 115 16.84 0.09 2.69
CA VAL A 115 15.49 0.67 2.61
C VAL A 115 15.12 1.28 3.95
N VAL A 116 14.57 2.48 3.90
CA VAL A 116 14.03 3.18 5.07
C VAL A 116 12.52 3.34 4.91
N VAL A 117 11.77 2.85 5.89
CA VAL A 117 10.31 2.99 5.95
C VAL A 117 9.94 3.95 7.05
N LEU A 118 9.18 4.99 6.71
CA LEU A 118 8.79 6.04 7.65
C LEU A 118 7.40 5.75 8.24
N GLY A 119 7.34 5.61 9.56
CA GLY A 119 6.11 5.30 10.31
C GLY A 119 6.14 3.96 11.02
N ALA A 120 5.14 3.67 11.86
CA ALA A 120 5.08 2.46 12.67
C ALA A 120 3.69 1.79 12.70
N GLY A 121 2.83 2.08 11.73
CA GLY A 121 1.55 1.40 11.56
C GLY A 121 1.67 0.10 10.78
N ASN A 122 0.56 -0.63 10.63
CA ASN A 122 0.53 -1.87 9.85
C ASN A 122 1.06 -1.67 8.42
N VAL A 123 0.75 -0.54 7.79
CA VAL A 123 1.26 -0.19 6.45
C VAL A 123 2.79 -0.09 6.42
N ALA A 124 3.41 0.45 7.48
CA ALA A 124 4.86 0.54 7.57
C ALA A 124 5.49 -0.86 7.77
N MET A 125 4.88 -1.70 8.62
CA MET A 125 5.33 -3.09 8.79
C MET A 125 5.23 -3.87 7.48
N ASP A 126 4.10 -3.75 6.78
CA ASP A 126 3.86 -4.42 5.51
C ASP A 126 4.87 -3.98 4.45
N ALA A 127 5.15 -2.67 4.35
CA ALA A 127 6.16 -2.14 3.43
C ALA A 127 7.57 -2.63 3.78
N ALA A 128 7.95 -2.63 5.06
CA ALA A 128 9.27 -3.07 5.50
C ALA A 128 9.49 -4.58 5.24
N ARG A 129 8.51 -5.41 5.61
CA ARG A 129 8.53 -6.87 5.38
C ARG A 129 8.49 -7.23 3.90
N THR A 130 7.81 -6.42 3.08
CA THR A 130 7.84 -6.54 1.61
C THR A 130 9.22 -6.21 1.05
N ALA A 131 9.87 -5.17 1.56
CA ALA A 131 11.22 -4.79 1.14
C ALA A 131 12.25 -5.88 1.47
N MET A 132 12.18 -6.49 2.65
CA MET A 132 13.03 -7.64 3.00
C MET A 132 12.84 -8.80 2.01
N ARG A 133 11.59 -9.14 1.67
CA ARG A 133 11.28 -10.23 0.71
C ARG A 133 11.71 -9.93 -0.72
N LEU A 134 11.80 -8.66 -1.09
CA LEU A 134 12.31 -8.21 -2.38
C LEU A 134 13.86 -8.21 -2.44
N GLY A 135 14.54 -8.64 -1.37
CA GLY A 135 15.99 -8.82 -1.35
C GLY A 135 16.77 -7.59 -0.89
N ALA A 136 16.16 -6.69 -0.11
CA ALA A 136 16.92 -5.64 0.57
C ALA A 136 17.95 -6.26 1.54
N GLU A 137 19.16 -5.70 1.58
CA GLU A 137 20.24 -6.10 2.48
C GLU A 137 19.98 -5.59 3.92
N SER A 138 19.41 -4.40 4.04
CA SER A 138 18.99 -3.80 5.32
C SER A 138 17.68 -3.05 5.14
N VAL A 139 16.76 -3.20 6.10
CA VAL A 139 15.51 -2.45 6.16
C VAL A 139 15.38 -1.83 7.55
N LYS A 140 15.10 -0.53 7.59
CA LYS A 140 14.92 0.22 8.83
C LYS A 140 13.55 0.86 8.88
N ILE A 141 12.88 0.74 10.01
CA ILE A 141 11.69 1.51 10.35
C ILE A 141 12.11 2.73 11.15
N VAL A 142 11.78 3.92 10.66
CA VAL A 142 12.00 5.18 11.36
C VAL A 142 10.69 5.67 11.93
N TYR A 143 10.63 5.82 13.24
CA TYR A 143 9.43 6.24 13.94
C TYR A 143 9.69 7.36 14.92
N ARG A 144 8.90 8.43 14.82
CA ARG A 144 9.04 9.66 15.61
C ARG A 144 8.73 9.51 17.10
N ARG A 145 8.23 8.35 17.56
CA ARG A 145 7.89 8.08 18.96
C ARG A 145 8.55 6.78 19.44
N SER A 146 8.25 6.38 20.67
CA SER A 146 8.78 5.15 21.26
C SER A 146 8.02 3.91 20.77
N ARG A 147 8.45 2.74 21.28
CA ARG A 147 7.83 1.45 20.99
C ARG A 147 6.39 1.37 21.49
N GLU A 148 6.10 1.99 22.64
CA GLU A 148 4.79 1.95 23.29
C GLU A 148 3.71 2.66 22.47
N GLU A 149 4.09 3.67 21.70
CA GLU A 149 3.14 4.39 20.84
C GLU A 149 2.97 3.78 19.44
N MET A 150 3.65 2.68 19.12
CA MET A 150 3.56 2.05 17.80
C MET A 150 2.13 1.51 17.57
N PRO A 151 1.41 1.99 16.54
CA PRO A 151 0.02 1.57 16.31
C PRO A 151 -0.12 0.25 15.53
N ALA A 152 1.00 -0.35 15.07
CA ALA A 152 0.98 -1.68 14.47
C ALA A 152 0.59 -2.75 15.48
N ARG A 153 0.05 -3.86 15.00
CA ARG A 153 -0.23 -5.02 15.86
C ARG A 153 1.07 -5.56 16.43
N ALA A 154 1.10 -5.90 17.73
CA ALA A 154 2.29 -6.39 18.42
C ALA A 154 2.94 -7.60 17.70
N ALA A 155 2.13 -8.52 17.19
CA ALA A 155 2.62 -9.66 16.40
C ALA A 155 3.36 -9.23 15.12
N GLU A 156 2.93 -8.17 14.45
CA GLU A 156 3.61 -7.69 13.22
C GLU A 156 4.93 -7.00 13.54
N ILE A 157 5.00 -6.29 14.67
CA ILE A 157 6.27 -5.70 15.16
C ILE A 157 7.25 -6.83 15.48
N HIS A 158 6.80 -7.87 16.20
CA HIS A 158 7.60 -9.03 16.53
C HIS A 158 8.12 -9.75 15.28
N HIS A 159 7.24 -10.07 14.33
CA HIS A 159 7.65 -10.70 13.06
C HIS A 159 8.61 -9.82 12.25
N ALA A 160 8.46 -8.49 12.29
CA ALA A 160 9.38 -7.59 11.60
C ALA A 160 10.80 -7.67 12.20
N GLU A 161 10.90 -7.72 13.53
CA GLU A 161 12.18 -7.88 14.23
C GLU A 161 12.81 -9.25 13.98
N GLU A 162 12.01 -10.32 13.95
CA GLU A 162 12.48 -11.68 13.60
C GLU A 162 13.00 -11.76 12.15
N GLU A 163 12.44 -10.95 11.25
CA GLU A 163 12.90 -10.79 9.87
C GLU A 163 14.15 -9.88 9.75
N GLY A 164 14.67 -9.34 10.86
CA GLY A 164 15.87 -8.51 10.89
C GLY A 164 15.63 -7.03 10.57
N ILE A 165 14.39 -6.55 10.63
CA ILE A 165 14.07 -5.13 10.40
C ILE A 165 14.51 -4.31 11.62
N GLU A 166 15.36 -3.31 11.39
CA GLU A 166 15.87 -2.43 12.45
C GLU A 166 14.84 -1.36 12.84
N LEU A 167 14.63 -1.12 14.14
CA LEU A 167 13.73 -0.07 14.63
C LEU A 167 14.51 1.17 15.08
N CYS A 168 14.45 2.24 14.30
CA CYS A 168 14.94 3.57 14.65
C CYS A 168 13.81 4.40 15.31
N LEU A 169 13.64 4.20 16.61
CA LEU A 169 12.62 4.90 17.41
C LEU A 169 13.06 6.30 17.81
N LEU A 170 12.12 7.14 18.26
CA LEU A 170 12.35 8.54 18.64
C LEU A 170 13.09 9.35 17.56
N THR A 171 12.90 8.99 16.30
CA THR A 171 13.63 9.52 15.16
C THR A 171 12.67 10.10 14.13
N ASN A 172 12.92 11.33 13.69
CA ASN A 172 12.09 12.02 12.71
C ASN A 172 12.96 12.61 11.59
N PRO A 173 12.74 12.27 10.31
CA PRO A 173 13.55 12.78 9.22
C PRO A 173 13.32 14.28 8.99
N THR A 174 14.37 14.99 8.60
CA THR A 174 14.35 16.44 8.36
C THR A 174 14.60 16.81 6.89
N ARG A 175 15.28 15.94 6.14
CA ARG A 175 15.50 16.04 4.69
C ARG A 175 15.94 14.70 4.11
N TYR A 176 15.72 14.53 2.82
CA TYR A 176 16.31 13.46 2.01
C TYR A 176 17.50 14.03 1.23
N LEU A 177 18.55 13.23 1.08
CA LEU A 177 19.78 13.62 0.38
C LEU A 177 19.92 12.76 -0.86
N GLY A 178 20.05 13.39 -2.02
CA GLY A 178 20.26 12.69 -3.29
C GLY A 178 21.70 12.82 -3.77
N ASN A 179 22.09 11.91 -4.66
CA ASN A 179 23.32 12.01 -5.43
C ASN A 179 23.17 12.98 -6.61
N GLU A 180 24.23 13.11 -7.41
CA GLU A 180 24.31 14.01 -8.58
C GLU A 180 23.24 13.71 -9.65
N ASN A 181 22.71 12.48 -9.69
CA ASN A 181 21.66 12.05 -10.61
C ASN A 181 20.24 12.23 -10.05
N GLY A 182 20.08 12.87 -8.89
CA GLY A 182 18.77 13.07 -8.25
C GLY A 182 18.15 11.80 -7.67
N ARG A 183 18.97 10.77 -7.39
CA ARG A 183 18.54 9.54 -6.73
C ARG A 183 18.96 9.56 -5.26
N LEU A 184 18.06 9.08 -4.38
CA LEU A 184 18.36 8.85 -2.96
C LEU A 184 19.58 7.94 -2.78
#